data_AF-A0A965P7F7-F1
#
_entry.id   AF-A0A965P7F7-F1
#
_cell.length_a   1.000
_cell.length_b   1.000
_cell.length_c   1.000
_cell.angle_alpha   90.00
_cell.angle_beta   90.00
_cell.angle_gamma   90.00
#
_symmetry.space_group_name_H-M   'P 1'
#
loop_
_entity.id
_entity.type
_entity.pdbx_description
1 polymer ?
#
loop_
_entity_poly.entity_id
_entity_poly.type
_entity_poly.pdbx_seq_one_letter_code
_entity_poly.pdbx_strand_id
1 'polypeptide(L)'
;MTRALVFVTVALLPGCVALPRRGQDLQPFVAAAGRYSLMQSGTTKPSPSGRCENCRGAGKIGDGTVFVVCPICRGSGTDCGPAGCKK
;
A
#
# COMPACT_ATOMS: atom_id res chain seq x y z
N MET A 1 -15.25 47.45 -38.72
CA MET A 1 -15.23 45.96 -38.63
C MET A 1 -13.83 45.35 -38.75
N THR A 2 -12.91 45.93 -39.54
CA THR A 2 -11.54 45.43 -39.72
C THR A 2 -10.66 45.48 -38.45
N ARG A 3 -10.82 46.49 -37.59
CA ARG A 3 -10.01 46.61 -36.34
C ARG A 3 -10.25 45.46 -35.36
N ALA A 4 -11.50 45.03 -35.18
CA ALA A 4 -11.83 43.93 -34.27
C ALA A 4 -11.26 42.58 -34.75
N LEU A 5 -11.22 42.39 -36.07
CA LEU A 5 -10.70 41.16 -36.69
C LEU A 5 -9.19 41.02 -36.46
N VAL A 6 -8.44 42.13 -36.51
CA VAL A 6 -6.99 42.16 -36.22
C VAL A 6 -6.70 41.76 -34.76
N PHE A 7 -7.47 42.26 -33.79
CA PHE A 7 -7.28 41.90 -32.39
C PHE A 7 -7.57 40.42 -32.11
N VAL A 8 -8.61 39.86 -32.74
CA VAL A 8 -8.93 38.44 -32.61
C VAL A 8 -7.83 37.55 -33.19
N THR A 9 -7.28 37.91 -34.37
CA THR A 9 -6.18 37.15 -34.97
C THR A 9 -4.89 37.23 -34.15
N VAL A 10 -4.56 38.38 -33.56
CA VAL A 10 -3.34 38.54 -32.74
C VAL A 10 -3.46 37.78 -31.41
N ALA A 11 -4.66 37.71 -30.82
CA ALA A 11 -4.89 36.99 -29.57
C ALA A 11 -4.86 35.46 -29.72
N LEU A 12 -5.14 34.94 -30.92
CA LEU A 12 -5.21 33.49 -31.18
C LEU A 12 -3.86 32.86 -31.60
N LEU A 13 -2.85 33.66 -31.95
CA LEU A 13 -1.56 33.17 -32.44
C LEU A 13 -0.49 32.78 -31.40
N PRO A 14 -0.43 33.31 -30.15
CA PRO A 14 0.68 32.97 -29.25
C PRO A 14 0.61 31.57 -28.61
N GLY A 15 -0.43 30.78 -28.90
CA GLY A 15 -0.59 29.41 -28.36
C GLY A 15 -0.03 28.27 -29.23
N CYS A 16 0.41 28.54 -30.46
CA CYS A 16 0.77 27.50 -31.44
C CYS A 16 2.28 27.21 -31.57
N VAL A 17 3.12 27.76 -30.69
CA VAL A 17 4.53 27.37 -30.64
C VAL A 17 4.69 26.11 -29.81
N ALA A 18 5.06 25.00 -30.47
CA ALA A 18 5.49 23.79 -29.81
C ALA A 18 6.73 24.09 -28.96
N LEU A 19 6.54 24.23 -27.65
CA LEU A 19 7.63 24.35 -26.69
C LEU A 19 8.55 23.12 -26.85
N PRO A 20 9.84 23.28 -27.15
CA PRO A 20 10.76 22.16 -27.22
C PRO A 20 10.87 21.55 -25.82
N ARG A 21 10.33 20.32 -25.64
CA ARG A 21 10.48 19.51 -24.42
C ARG A 21 11.92 18.99 -24.22
N ARG A 22 12.94 19.80 -24.48
CA ARG A 22 14.34 19.47 -24.19
C ARG A 22 14.67 19.93 -22.77
N GLY A 23 14.43 19.08 -21.78
CA GLY A 23 14.92 19.36 -20.42
C GLY A 23 14.13 18.75 -19.26
N GLN A 24 12.97 18.14 -19.50
CA GLN A 24 12.16 17.48 -18.47
C GLN A 24 11.99 15.99 -18.76
N ASP A 25 13.07 15.35 -19.15
CA ASP A 25 13.10 13.89 -19.10
C ASP A 25 13.29 13.49 -17.63
N LEU A 26 12.18 13.49 -16.90
CA LEU A 26 12.12 13.05 -15.51
C LEU A 26 12.13 11.52 -15.40
N GLN A 27 12.14 10.80 -16.52
CA GLN A 27 12.23 9.33 -16.54
C GLN A 27 13.33 8.75 -15.64
N PRO A 28 14.59 9.24 -15.64
CA PRO A 28 15.61 8.74 -14.74
C PRO A 28 15.28 8.94 -13.25
N PHE A 29 14.66 10.07 -12.89
CA PHE A 29 14.26 10.34 -11.51
C PHE A 29 13.09 9.46 -11.06
N VAL A 30 12.10 9.25 -11.93
CA VAL A 30 10.95 8.38 -11.67
C VAL A 30 11.39 6.92 -11.55
N ALA A 31 12.31 6.47 -12.40
CA ALA A 31 12.86 5.11 -12.35
C ALA A 31 13.66 4.86 -11.06
N ALA A 32 14.47 5.83 -10.63
CA ALA A 32 15.22 5.73 -9.37
C ALA A 32 14.28 5.71 -8.16
N ALA A 33 13.32 6.63 -8.08
CA ALA A 33 12.38 6.70 -6.96
C ALA A 33 11.54 5.41 -6.81
N GLY A 34 11.06 4.86 -7.93
CA GLY A 34 10.30 3.60 -7.91
C GLY A 34 11.08 2.42 -7.35
N ARG A 35 12.39 2.35 -7.61
CA ARG A 35 13.26 1.28 -7.06
C ARG A 35 13.36 1.35 -5.54
N TYR A 36 13.54 2.53 -4.97
CA TYR A 36 13.61 2.69 -3.51
C TYR A 36 12.27 2.39 -2.83
N SER A 37 11.14 2.73 -3.44
CA SER A 37 9.81 2.39 -2.90
C SER A 37 9.56 0.87 -2.84
N LEU A 38 10.08 0.11 -3.81
CA LEU A 38 9.97 -1.36 -3.80
C LEU A 38 10.98 -2.03 -2.87
N MET A 39 12.12 -1.38 -2.60
CA MET A 39 13.11 -1.87 -1.63
C MET A 39 12.73 -1.59 -0.18
N GLN A 40 11.65 -0.84 0.08
CA GLN A 40 11.02 -0.75 1.40
C GLN A 40 10.27 -2.05 1.74
N SER A 41 10.99 -3.16 1.69
CA SER A 41 10.55 -4.46 2.15
C SER A 41 10.64 -4.47 3.67
N GLY A 42 9.48 -4.44 4.33
CA GLY A 42 9.38 -4.94 5.70
C GLY A 42 8.69 -3.97 6.64
N THR A 43 7.37 -3.93 6.58
CA THR A 43 6.63 -3.88 7.84
C THR A 43 7.01 -5.15 8.60
N THR A 44 7.70 -5.03 9.72
CA THR A 44 7.84 -6.13 10.68
C THR A 44 6.43 -6.61 10.97
N LYS A 45 6.07 -7.81 10.47
CA LYS A 45 4.82 -8.43 10.88
C LYS A 45 4.88 -8.47 12.41
N PRO A 46 3.88 -7.93 13.13
CA PRO A 46 3.93 -7.90 14.57
C PRO A 46 4.24 -9.31 15.05
N SER A 47 5.25 -9.42 15.92
CA SER A 47 5.55 -10.69 16.57
C SER A 47 4.24 -11.19 17.16
N PRO A 48 3.86 -12.46 16.95
CA PRO A 48 2.68 -12.99 17.60
C PRO A 48 2.79 -12.68 19.10
N SER A 49 1.71 -12.16 19.68
CA SER A 49 1.60 -11.70 21.07
C SER A 49 1.83 -12.83 22.10
N GLY A 50 2.19 -14.03 21.65
CA GLY A 50 2.32 -15.24 22.45
C GLY A 50 0.98 -15.79 22.93
N ARG A 51 -0.14 -15.07 22.77
CA ARG A 51 -1.45 -15.46 23.28
C ARG A 51 -2.54 -15.14 22.26
N CYS A 52 -3.33 -16.14 21.89
CA CYS A 52 -4.46 -15.93 20.99
C CYS A 52 -5.58 -15.18 21.71
N GLU A 53 -5.75 -13.89 21.39
CA GLU A 53 -6.70 -13.00 22.05
C GLU A 53 -8.15 -13.49 21.89
N ASN A 54 -8.51 -13.94 20.69
CA ASN A 54 -9.87 -14.36 20.36
C ASN A 54 -10.35 -15.56 21.20
N CYS A 55 -9.42 -16.34 21.73
CA CYS A 55 -9.71 -17.51 22.56
C CYS A 55 -9.05 -17.42 23.93
N ARG A 56 -8.69 -16.20 24.37
CA ARG A 56 -8.07 -15.90 25.68
C ARG A 56 -6.86 -16.78 26.00
N GLY A 57 -6.17 -17.28 24.99
CA GLY A 57 -5.05 -18.21 25.12
C GLY A 57 -5.41 -19.67 25.44
N ALA A 58 -6.68 -20.05 25.49
CA ALA A 58 -7.10 -21.41 25.84
C ALA A 58 -7.03 -22.41 24.66
N GLY A 59 -6.92 -21.92 23.42
CA GLY A 59 -6.95 -22.76 22.22
C GLY A 59 -8.34 -23.28 21.85
N LYS A 60 -9.34 -23.09 22.70
CA LYS A 60 -10.70 -23.60 22.55
C LYS A 60 -11.73 -22.54 22.98
N ILE A 61 -12.93 -22.63 22.42
CA ILE A 61 -14.07 -21.78 22.76
C ILE A 61 -15.18 -22.69 23.31
N GLY A 62 -15.65 -22.44 24.53
CA GLY A 62 -16.76 -23.16 25.15
C GLY A 62 -16.68 -23.25 26.68
N ASP A 63 -17.70 -23.84 27.29
CA ASP A 63 -17.88 -23.90 28.75
C ASP A 63 -17.27 -25.17 29.40
N GLY A 64 -16.35 -25.82 28.68
CA GLY A 64 -15.67 -27.05 29.12
C GLY A 64 -16.43 -28.34 28.79
N THR A 65 -17.77 -28.31 28.76
CA THR A 65 -18.60 -29.48 28.37
C THR A 65 -18.78 -29.58 26.87
N VAL A 66 -19.02 -28.45 26.20
CA VAL A 66 -19.08 -28.35 24.74
C VAL A 66 -18.04 -27.32 24.33
N PHE A 67 -17.13 -27.71 23.44
CA PHE A 67 -16.11 -26.80 22.94
C PHE A 67 -15.83 -27.02 21.46
N VAL A 68 -15.44 -25.94 20.80
CA VAL A 68 -14.87 -25.97 19.45
C VAL A 68 -13.41 -25.55 19.50
N VAL A 69 -12.61 -26.12 18.61
CA VAL A 69 -11.21 -25.70 18.45
C VAL A 69 -11.20 -24.27 17.94
N CYS A 70 -10.42 -23.42 18.59
CA CYS A 70 -10.28 -22.02 18.18
C CYS A 70 -9.68 -21.96 16.77
N PRO A 71 -10.35 -21.34 15.78
CA PRO A 71 -9.90 -21.39 14.39
C PRO A 71 -8.60 -20.60 14.15
N ILE A 72 -8.35 -19.56 14.96
CA ILE A 72 -7.22 -18.65 14.77
C ILE A 72 -5.91 -19.30 15.24
N CYS A 73 -5.92 -19.90 16.44
CA CYS A 73 -4.75 -20.59 17.00
C CYS A 73 -4.76 -22.11 16.80
N ARG A 74 -5.79 -22.66 16.14
CA ARG A 74 -5.90 -24.10 15.83
C ARG A 74 -5.67 -25.01 17.04
N GLY A 75 -6.10 -24.58 18.23
CA GLY A 75 -5.92 -25.33 19.47
C GLY A 75 -4.63 -25.06 20.24
N SER A 76 -3.69 -24.25 19.73
CA SER A 76 -2.42 -23.99 20.42
C SER A 76 -2.55 -23.03 21.60
N GLY A 77 -3.57 -22.15 21.58
CA GLY A 77 -3.68 -21.04 22.54
C GLY A 77 -2.73 -19.88 22.27
N THR A 78 -1.88 -19.97 21.26
CA THR A 78 -0.91 -18.93 20.89
C THR A 78 -1.13 -18.49 19.45
N ASP A 79 -0.93 -17.19 19.17
CA ASP A 79 -0.98 -16.73 17.78
C ASP A 79 0.21 -17.29 17.02
N CYS A 80 -0.05 -18.06 15.98
CA CYS A 80 1.00 -18.76 15.26
C CYS A 80 1.51 -17.86 14.13
N GLY A 81 2.81 -17.57 14.16
CA GLY A 81 3.48 -16.96 13.03
C GLY A 81 3.55 -17.91 11.82
N PRO A 82 4.03 -17.45 10.66
CA PRO A 82 4.24 -18.31 9.49
C PRO A 82 5.23 -19.46 9.75
N ALA A 83 6.07 -19.36 10.79
CA ALA A 83 6.98 -20.40 11.23
C ALA A 83 6.33 -21.46 12.16
N GLY A 84 5.01 -21.40 12.35
CA GLY A 84 4.26 -22.32 13.20
C GLY A 84 4.10 -21.84 14.64
N CYS A 85 3.34 -22.61 15.42
CA CYS A 85 3.08 -22.35 16.83
C CYS A 85 4.26 -22.89 17.65
N LYS A 86 5.05 -22.03 18.29
CA LYS A 86 5.98 -22.49 19.33
C LYS A 86 5.16 -22.81 20.58
N LYS A 87 5.25 -24.05 21.03
CA LYS A 87 4.69 -24.51 22.31
C LYS A 87 5.55 -24.02 23.46
#